data_AF-A0A1C7MFR2-F1
#
_entry.id   AF-A0A1C7MFR2-F1
#
_cell.length_a   1.000
_cell.length_b   1.000
_cell.length_c   1.000
_cell.angle_alpha   90.00
_cell.angle_beta   90.00
_cell.angle_gamma   90.00
#
_symmetry.space_group_name_H-M   'P 1'
#
loop_
_entity.id
_entity.type
_entity.pdbx_description
1 polymer ?
#
loop_
_entity_poly.entity_id
_entity_poly.type
_entity_poly.pdbx_seq_one_letter_code
_entity_poly.pdbx_strand_id
1 'polypeptide(L)'
;MLAKMTNNAYAEPWDKDWYDLGPDWNNTYPFGWGPDADGLRGHVFATPDNSTVMISIKGTSANWLFGGGGPTVGKDKLNDNLLFSCCCARVGPTWRTVCGCYQGGYKCDQNCVEQSLSEESVFYSVGTNLYNNVTYMYPDANIWIIGRTFLGGSLASLLGATFGTPVVTFEAPGENLAARRLHLPSPPSMQHITHVLHTADPIAMGTCNGVSSGCAIGGYAMETRCHLGKVLRYDTVSKLGWAVDIRKHGIKVVIDDLLSKDWNADEDGSEPQNKSVPDLVDEEDCMDCFKWEFGNFKDSSTASCGSSM
;
A
#
# COMPACT_ATOMS: atom_id res chain seq x y z
N MET A 1 -4.90 4.91 -17.61
CA MET A 1 -6.09 4.08 -17.36
C MET A 1 -6.07 3.50 -15.96
N LEU A 2 -5.03 2.74 -15.58
CA LEU A 2 -4.93 2.09 -14.26
C LEU A 2 -5.12 3.06 -13.07
N ALA A 3 -4.53 4.26 -13.13
CA ALA A 3 -4.73 5.28 -12.09
C ALA A 3 -6.20 5.75 -11.95
N LYS A 4 -6.96 5.79 -13.05
CA LYS A 4 -8.39 6.13 -13.01
C LYS A 4 -9.21 5.01 -12.37
N MET A 5 -8.88 3.75 -12.67
CA MET A 5 -9.51 2.59 -12.04
C MET A 5 -9.24 2.54 -10.54
N THR A 6 -8.03 2.88 -10.08
CA THR A 6 -7.73 2.96 -8.64
C THR A 6 -8.43 4.11 -7.94
N ASN A 7 -8.71 5.22 -8.62
CA ASN A 7 -9.60 6.25 -8.07
C ASN A 7 -11.05 5.74 -7.94
N ASN A 8 -11.54 5.02 -8.95
CA ASN A 8 -12.88 4.44 -8.94
C ASN A 8 -13.08 3.42 -7.80
N ALA A 9 -12.01 2.86 -7.22
CA ALA A 9 -12.12 2.04 -6.01
C ALA A 9 -12.69 2.78 -4.78
N TYR A 10 -12.72 4.12 -4.79
CA TYR A 10 -13.19 4.96 -3.68
C TYR A 10 -14.60 5.51 -3.86
N ALA A 11 -15.21 5.29 -5.02
CA ALA A 11 -16.49 5.90 -5.41
C ALA A 11 -17.40 4.82 -6.01
N GLU A 12 -18.71 5.02 -5.95
CA GLU A 12 -19.63 4.15 -6.69
C GLU A 12 -19.84 4.67 -8.13
N PRO A 13 -20.28 3.84 -9.09
CA PRO A 13 -20.40 4.24 -10.51
C PRO A 13 -21.26 5.48 -10.79
N TRP A 14 -22.12 5.87 -9.86
CA TRP A 14 -23.00 7.05 -9.95
C TRP A 14 -22.45 8.29 -9.25
N ASP A 15 -21.31 8.19 -8.56
CA ASP A 15 -20.69 9.32 -7.89
C ASP A 15 -19.98 10.25 -8.89
N LYS A 16 -19.95 11.54 -8.56
CA LYS A 16 -19.28 12.57 -9.38
C LYS A 16 -17.77 12.38 -9.49
N ASP A 17 -17.20 11.60 -8.58
CA ASP A 17 -15.78 11.30 -8.52
C ASP A 17 -15.41 10.04 -9.35
N TRP A 18 -16.39 9.40 -10.01
CA TRP A 18 -16.17 8.27 -10.89
C TRP A 18 -15.62 8.73 -12.26
N TYR A 19 -14.47 8.18 -12.64
CA TYR A 19 -13.90 8.39 -13.97
C TYR A 19 -14.44 7.38 -14.97
N ASP A 20 -14.87 7.85 -16.13
CA ASP A 20 -15.23 6.99 -17.25
C ASP A 20 -13.98 6.26 -17.78
N LEU A 21 -14.06 4.92 -17.84
CA LEU A 21 -13.02 4.01 -18.28
C LEU A 21 -13.17 3.62 -19.76
N GLY A 22 -14.24 4.08 -20.43
CA GLY A 22 -14.53 3.79 -21.82
C GLY A 22 -15.31 2.48 -22.04
N PRO A 23 -15.65 2.16 -23.30
CA PRO A 23 -16.55 1.05 -23.63
C PRO A 23 -15.96 -0.34 -23.34
N ASP A 24 -14.63 -0.46 -23.30
CA ASP A 24 -13.92 -1.72 -23.10
C ASP A 24 -13.89 -2.19 -21.63
N TRP A 25 -14.44 -1.39 -20.70
CA TRP A 25 -14.45 -1.67 -19.26
C TRP A 25 -15.85 -1.49 -18.65
N ASN A 26 -16.88 -1.92 -19.36
CA ASN A 26 -18.28 -1.71 -18.96
C ASN A 26 -18.74 -2.67 -17.83
N ASN A 27 -18.07 -3.81 -17.63
CA ASN A 27 -18.43 -4.77 -16.59
C ASN A 27 -17.67 -4.46 -15.30
N THR A 28 -18.38 -3.86 -14.32
CA THR A 28 -17.80 -3.52 -13.03
C THR A 28 -18.60 -4.14 -11.88
N TYR A 29 -17.92 -4.82 -10.97
CA TYR A 29 -18.51 -5.44 -9.78
C TYR A 29 -17.94 -4.83 -8.50
N PRO A 30 -18.73 -4.08 -7.71
CA PRO A 30 -18.30 -3.59 -6.40
C PRO A 30 -18.23 -4.75 -5.39
N PHE A 31 -17.18 -4.75 -4.55
CA PHE A 31 -17.10 -5.64 -3.38
C PHE A 31 -16.84 -4.83 -2.11
N GLY A 32 -17.40 -5.28 -0.97
CA GLY A 32 -17.23 -4.61 0.32
C GLY A 32 -18.03 -3.31 0.49
N TRP A 33 -19.04 -3.05 -0.34
CA TRP A 33 -19.89 -1.84 -0.26
C TRP A 33 -21.21 -2.04 0.50
N GLY A 34 -21.37 -3.15 1.21
CA GLY A 34 -22.58 -3.45 1.98
C GLY A 34 -22.76 -2.58 3.25
N PRO A 35 -23.98 -2.54 3.82
CA PRO A 35 -24.32 -1.71 4.99
C PRO A 35 -23.54 -2.07 6.26
N ASP A 36 -23.11 -3.33 6.41
CA ASP A 36 -22.26 -3.81 7.52
C ASP A 36 -20.78 -3.95 7.11
N ALA A 37 -20.39 -3.41 5.95
CA ALA A 37 -19.07 -3.68 5.38
C ALA A 37 -17.97 -2.82 6.02
N ASP A 38 -17.48 -3.29 7.15
CA ASP A 38 -16.27 -2.79 7.82
C ASP A 38 -14.97 -3.41 7.24
N GLY A 39 -15.09 -4.22 6.17
CA GLY A 39 -13.99 -4.96 5.53
C GLY A 39 -13.43 -4.33 4.25
N LEU A 40 -12.59 -5.11 3.54
CA LEU A 40 -11.88 -4.68 2.32
C LEU A 40 -12.89 -4.24 1.25
N ARG A 41 -12.64 -3.08 0.64
CA ARG A 41 -13.50 -2.55 -0.42
C ARG A 41 -12.75 -2.41 -1.73
N GLY A 42 -13.50 -2.38 -2.82
CA GLY A 42 -12.94 -2.15 -4.13
C GLY A 42 -13.89 -2.57 -5.23
N HIS A 43 -13.35 -2.69 -6.44
CA HIS A 43 -14.09 -3.03 -7.64
C HIS A 43 -13.31 -4.05 -8.46
N VAL A 44 -14.03 -4.99 -9.07
CA VAL A 44 -13.49 -5.85 -10.12
C VAL A 44 -13.98 -5.31 -11.45
N PHE A 45 -13.06 -4.98 -12.33
CA PHE A 45 -13.32 -4.56 -13.70
C PHE A 45 -12.99 -5.72 -14.63
N ALA A 46 -13.90 -6.06 -15.54
CA ALA A 46 -13.67 -7.07 -16.56
C ALA A 46 -13.90 -6.49 -17.94
N THR A 47 -13.10 -6.93 -18.90
CA THR A 47 -13.33 -6.63 -20.31
C THR A 47 -14.59 -7.37 -20.81
N PRO A 48 -15.28 -6.89 -21.86
CA PRO A 48 -16.49 -7.54 -22.41
C PRO A 48 -16.26 -8.99 -22.88
N ASP A 49 -15.04 -9.31 -23.29
CA ASP A 49 -14.61 -10.64 -23.71
C ASP A 49 -14.12 -11.52 -22.54
N ASN A 50 -14.13 -10.99 -21.31
CA ASN A 50 -13.60 -11.63 -20.09
C ASN A 50 -12.15 -12.10 -20.19
N SER A 51 -11.36 -11.57 -21.14
CA SER A 51 -9.96 -11.97 -21.32
C SER A 51 -9.03 -11.34 -20.29
N THR A 52 -9.40 -10.16 -19.75
CA THR A 52 -8.63 -9.44 -18.74
C THR A 52 -9.53 -9.00 -17.60
N VAL A 53 -9.10 -9.30 -16.38
CA VAL A 53 -9.79 -8.92 -15.16
C VAL A 53 -8.86 -8.07 -14.30
N MET A 54 -9.29 -6.86 -13.96
CA MET A 54 -8.56 -5.96 -13.08
C MET A 54 -9.25 -5.87 -11.72
N ILE A 55 -8.55 -6.29 -10.69
CA ILE A 55 -9.00 -6.19 -9.30
C ILE A 55 -8.45 -4.88 -8.73
N SER A 56 -9.33 -3.92 -8.49
CA SER A 56 -8.97 -2.66 -7.86
C SER A 56 -9.30 -2.68 -6.37
N ILE A 57 -8.27 -2.57 -5.54
CA ILE A 57 -8.40 -2.57 -4.09
C ILE A 57 -8.35 -1.12 -3.57
N LYS A 58 -9.36 -0.75 -2.78
CA LYS A 58 -9.44 0.54 -2.12
C LYS A 58 -8.39 0.62 -1.01
N GLY A 59 -7.63 1.72 -0.98
CA GLY A 59 -6.75 2.06 0.13
C GLY A 59 -7.44 2.78 1.29
N THR A 60 -6.65 3.17 2.29
CA THR A 60 -7.14 3.77 3.53
C THR A 60 -7.87 5.10 3.31
N SER A 61 -9.05 5.22 3.92
CA SER A 61 -9.81 6.49 3.95
C SER A 61 -9.43 7.26 5.22
N ALA A 62 -8.45 8.15 5.18
CA ALA A 62 -8.14 8.99 6.35
C ALA A 62 -9.14 10.15 6.46
N ASN A 63 -10.03 10.05 7.46
CA ASN A 63 -11.21 10.90 7.68
C ASN A 63 -10.93 12.43 7.64
N TRP A 64 -9.73 12.87 8.00
CA TRP A 64 -9.33 14.29 8.04
C TRP A 64 -8.53 14.76 6.82
N LEU A 65 -7.93 13.85 6.05
CA LEU A 65 -6.85 14.20 5.11
C LEU A 65 -7.19 13.93 3.64
N PHE A 66 -8.06 12.94 3.38
CA PHE A 66 -8.34 12.48 2.01
C PHE A 66 -9.83 12.46 1.65
N GLY A 67 -10.72 12.91 2.55
CA GLY A 67 -12.17 12.92 2.33
C GLY A 67 -12.75 11.51 2.25
N GLY A 68 -13.40 11.06 3.31
CA GLY A 68 -13.99 9.72 3.34
C GLY A 68 -14.09 9.17 4.76
N GLY A 69 -15.16 9.52 5.45
CA GLY A 69 -15.52 8.93 6.74
C GLY A 69 -16.37 7.69 6.53
N GLY A 70 -15.73 6.55 6.37
CA GLY A 70 -16.40 5.25 6.27
C GLY A 70 -16.39 4.48 7.59
N PRO A 71 -17.21 3.43 7.72
CA PRO A 71 -17.13 2.51 8.85
C PRO A 71 -15.81 1.71 8.89
N THR A 72 -15.04 1.65 7.79
CA THR A 72 -13.78 0.89 7.67
C THR A 72 -12.58 1.57 8.33
N VAL A 73 -12.66 2.88 8.62
CA VAL A 73 -11.51 3.72 9.04
C VAL A 73 -10.77 3.15 10.25
N GLY A 74 -11.50 2.55 11.21
CA GLY A 74 -10.90 1.95 12.39
C GLY A 74 -10.03 0.74 12.07
N LYS A 75 -10.51 -0.17 11.20
CA LYS A 75 -9.78 -1.37 10.80
C LYS A 75 -8.65 -1.05 9.83
N ASP A 76 -8.87 -0.12 8.90
CA ASP A 76 -7.84 0.37 7.97
C ASP A 76 -6.63 0.88 8.76
N LYS A 77 -6.89 1.75 9.76
CA LYS A 77 -5.87 2.30 10.64
C LYS A 77 -5.13 1.25 11.48
N LEU A 78 -5.83 0.22 11.96
CA LEU A 78 -5.22 -0.87 12.71
C LEU A 78 -4.22 -1.64 11.84
N ASN A 79 -4.64 -2.02 10.63
CA ASN A 79 -3.82 -2.83 9.73
C ASN A 79 -2.65 -2.03 9.15
N ASP A 80 -2.87 -0.76 8.82
CA ASP A 80 -1.81 0.16 8.41
C ASP A 80 -0.72 0.25 9.47
N ASN A 81 -1.13 0.49 10.72
CA ASN A 81 -0.21 0.56 11.84
C ASN A 81 0.50 -0.76 12.13
N LEU A 82 -0.11 -1.90 11.79
CA LEU A 82 0.51 -3.22 11.97
C LEU A 82 1.53 -3.53 10.87
N LEU A 83 1.21 -3.18 9.61
CA LEU A 83 2.04 -3.47 8.43
C LEU A 83 3.25 -2.55 8.30
N PHE A 84 3.09 -1.26 8.55
CA PHE A 84 4.10 -0.25 8.20
C PHE A 84 4.84 0.36 9.39
N SER A 85 4.54 -0.09 10.61
CA SER A 85 5.31 0.29 11.79
C SER A 85 6.44 -0.69 12.08
N CYS A 86 7.50 -0.17 12.68
CA CYS A 86 8.63 -0.99 13.07
C CYS A 86 8.30 -1.87 14.27
N CYS A 87 7.58 -1.36 15.27
CA CYS A 87 7.18 -2.11 16.45
C CYS A 87 5.78 -1.71 16.93
N CYS A 88 4.76 -2.17 16.22
CA CYS A 88 3.35 -2.07 16.61
C CYS A 88 2.88 -0.64 16.97
N ALA A 89 3.22 0.30 16.10
CA ALA A 89 2.86 1.71 16.17
C ALA A 89 3.34 2.44 17.44
N ARG A 90 4.50 2.03 17.97
CA ARG A 90 5.14 2.70 19.10
C ARG A 90 5.92 3.94 18.65
N VAL A 91 5.20 5.01 18.33
CA VAL A 91 5.80 6.29 17.90
C VAL A 91 5.94 7.31 19.05
N GLY A 92 5.12 7.19 20.11
CA GLY A 92 5.20 8.11 21.24
C GLY A 92 4.36 7.69 22.47
N PRO A 93 4.50 8.41 23.60
CA PRO A 93 3.82 8.08 24.86
C PRO A 93 2.31 8.33 24.82
N THR A 94 1.84 9.23 23.95
CA THR A 94 0.41 9.55 23.77
C THR A 94 -0.32 8.58 22.85
N TRP A 95 0.39 7.61 22.26
CA TRP A 95 -0.16 6.67 21.30
C TRP A 95 -0.55 5.34 21.94
N ARG A 96 -1.65 4.78 21.43
CA ARG A 96 -2.04 3.40 21.73
C ARG A 96 -1.32 2.49 20.75
N THR A 97 -0.54 1.55 21.27
CA THR A 97 0.10 0.49 20.48
C THR A 97 -0.95 -0.46 19.94
N VAL A 98 -0.70 -1.04 18.77
CA VAL A 98 -1.59 -2.06 18.19
C VAL A 98 -1.39 -3.43 18.80
N CYS A 99 -0.15 -3.76 19.18
CA CYS A 99 0.22 -5.03 19.78
C CYS A 99 1.16 -4.86 21.00
N GLY A 100 1.28 -5.90 21.83
CA GLY A 100 2.10 -5.92 23.05
C GLY A 100 3.48 -6.58 22.88
N CYS A 101 4.14 -6.40 21.73
CA CYS A 101 5.44 -7.04 21.43
C CYS A 101 6.67 -6.17 21.78
N TYR A 102 6.44 -4.98 22.31
CA TYR A 102 7.49 -4.06 22.75
C TYR A 102 8.15 -4.52 24.06
N GLN A 103 9.49 -4.55 24.10
CA GLN A 103 10.26 -5.07 25.23
C GLN A 103 11.13 -4.00 25.93
N GLY A 104 10.88 -2.72 25.65
CA GLY A 104 11.62 -1.60 26.23
C GLY A 104 12.77 -1.12 25.34
N GLY A 105 13.13 0.17 25.48
CA GLY A 105 14.12 0.81 24.61
C GLY A 105 13.70 0.82 23.14
N TYR A 106 14.59 0.39 22.25
CA TYR A 106 14.32 0.14 20.83
C TYR A 106 14.30 -1.37 20.52
N LYS A 107 13.83 -2.21 21.45
CA LYS A 107 13.77 -3.66 21.27
C LYS A 107 12.35 -4.11 20.97
N CYS A 108 12.20 -4.90 19.92
CA CYS A 108 10.92 -5.49 19.51
C CYS A 108 11.05 -7.00 19.35
N ASP A 109 10.06 -7.74 19.85
CA ASP A 109 10.02 -9.19 19.70
C ASP A 109 9.56 -9.58 18.29
N GLN A 110 10.41 -10.25 17.52
CA GLN A 110 10.12 -10.57 16.11
C GLN A 110 8.99 -11.58 15.97
N ASN A 111 9.08 -12.72 16.68
CA ASN A 111 8.06 -13.78 16.64
C ASN A 111 6.66 -13.25 16.99
N CYS A 112 6.58 -12.42 18.02
CA CYS A 112 5.33 -11.81 18.46
C CYS A 112 4.74 -10.87 17.39
N VAL A 113 5.57 -10.08 16.71
CA VAL A 113 5.10 -9.17 15.65
C VAL A 113 4.63 -9.95 14.43
N GLU A 114 5.36 -11.00 14.03
CA GLU A 114 4.97 -11.89 12.93
C GLU A 114 3.64 -12.60 13.24
N GLN A 115 3.48 -13.11 14.45
CA GLN A 115 2.23 -13.73 14.89
C GLN A 115 1.08 -12.72 14.86
N SER A 116 1.29 -11.52 15.42
CA SER A 116 0.28 -10.45 15.42
C SER A 116 -0.09 -10.06 13.98
N LEU A 117 0.89 -9.98 13.07
CA LEU A 117 0.63 -9.75 11.65
C LEU A 117 -0.23 -10.84 11.04
N SER A 118 0.03 -12.11 11.32
CA SER A 118 -0.75 -13.22 10.76
C SER A 118 -2.16 -13.34 11.34
N GLU A 119 -2.33 -13.12 12.65
CA GLU A 119 -3.58 -13.34 13.38
C GLU A 119 -4.50 -12.12 13.36
N GLU A 120 -3.93 -10.91 13.42
CA GLU A 120 -4.68 -9.66 13.47
C GLU A 120 -4.86 -9.01 12.09
N SER A 121 -4.12 -9.42 11.05
CA SER A 121 -4.32 -8.88 9.70
C SER A 121 -5.55 -9.46 9.02
N VAL A 122 -6.66 -8.73 9.16
CA VAL A 122 -7.94 -9.10 8.53
C VAL A 122 -7.86 -8.96 7.00
N PHE A 123 -7.04 -8.05 6.46
CA PHE A 123 -7.09 -7.73 5.04
C PHE A 123 -6.27 -8.67 4.16
N TYR A 124 -5.18 -9.25 4.66
CA TYR A 124 -4.38 -10.19 3.86
C TYR A 124 -5.16 -11.48 3.56
N SER A 125 -5.83 -12.04 4.58
CA SER A 125 -6.70 -13.21 4.44
C SER A 125 -7.90 -12.94 3.53
N VAL A 126 -8.56 -11.78 3.68
CA VAL A 126 -9.67 -11.37 2.79
C VAL A 126 -9.21 -11.19 1.35
N GLY A 127 -8.05 -10.55 1.13
CA GLY A 127 -7.47 -10.38 -0.20
C GLY A 127 -7.15 -11.70 -0.89
N THR A 128 -6.61 -12.66 -0.14
CA THR A 128 -6.29 -14.01 -0.63
C THR A 128 -7.57 -14.75 -1.06
N ASN A 129 -8.63 -14.68 -0.26
CA ASN A 129 -9.93 -15.27 -0.58
C ASN A 129 -10.59 -14.61 -1.79
N LEU A 130 -10.48 -13.29 -1.91
CA LEU A 130 -10.98 -12.55 -3.07
C LEU A 130 -10.28 -13.01 -4.35
N TYR A 131 -8.95 -13.08 -4.33
CA TYR A 131 -8.18 -13.54 -5.49
C TYR A 131 -8.59 -14.95 -5.91
N ASN A 132 -8.64 -15.89 -4.97
CA ASN A 132 -9.05 -17.27 -5.24
C ASN A 132 -10.47 -17.37 -5.85
N ASN A 133 -11.41 -16.56 -5.38
CA ASN A 133 -12.77 -16.53 -5.91
C ASN A 133 -12.80 -15.98 -7.35
N VAL A 134 -12.06 -14.89 -7.62
CA VAL A 134 -11.97 -14.31 -8.97
C VAL A 134 -11.31 -15.29 -9.95
N THR A 135 -10.22 -15.95 -9.55
CA THR A 135 -9.57 -16.98 -10.38
C THR A 135 -10.49 -18.18 -10.64
N TYR A 136 -11.35 -18.55 -9.70
CA TYR A 136 -12.33 -19.60 -9.91
C TYR A 136 -13.42 -19.21 -10.92
N MET A 137 -13.86 -17.95 -10.90
CA MET A 137 -14.84 -17.44 -11.86
C MET A 137 -14.25 -17.19 -13.25
N TYR A 138 -12.97 -16.85 -13.32
CA TYR A 138 -12.26 -16.49 -14.56
C TYR A 138 -10.95 -17.29 -14.70
N PRO A 139 -11.04 -18.60 -14.98
CA PRO A 139 -9.85 -19.48 -14.98
C PRO A 139 -8.86 -19.17 -16.11
N ASP A 140 -9.34 -18.70 -17.26
CA ASP A 140 -8.52 -18.44 -18.45
C ASP A 140 -8.17 -16.96 -18.65
N ALA A 141 -8.57 -16.08 -17.72
CA ALA A 141 -8.37 -14.64 -17.85
C ALA A 141 -7.02 -14.19 -17.29
N ASN A 142 -6.47 -13.12 -17.88
CA ASN A 142 -5.31 -12.43 -17.31
C ASN A 142 -5.77 -11.55 -16.15
N ILE A 143 -5.43 -11.94 -14.92
CA ILE A 143 -5.77 -11.20 -13.72
C ILE A 143 -4.66 -10.19 -13.42
N TRP A 144 -5.06 -8.94 -13.16
CA TRP A 144 -4.18 -7.86 -12.74
C TRP A 144 -4.71 -7.30 -11.44
N ILE A 145 -3.81 -7.06 -10.48
CA ILE A 145 -4.20 -6.39 -9.23
C ILE A 145 -3.69 -4.96 -9.29
N ILE A 146 -4.58 -4.02 -9.06
CA ILE A 146 -4.23 -2.61 -8.96
C ILE A 146 -4.66 -2.08 -7.62
N GLY A 147 -3.80 -1.27 -7.02
CA GLY A 147 -4.02 -0.77 -5.68
C GLY A 147 -3.52 0.64 -5.56
N ARG A 148 -4.17 1.40 -4.69
CA ARG A 148 -3.69 2.71 -4.31
C ARG A 148 -3.42 2.72 -2.81
N THR A 149 -2.27 3.28 -2.46
CA THR A 149 -1.86 3.73 -1.13
C THR A 149 -2.02 2.68 -0.03
N PHE A 150 -1.51 3.00 1.16
CA PHE A 150 -1.42 2.16 2.36
C PHE A 150 -2.06 0.77 2.33
N LEU A 151 -3.38 0.64 2.43
CA LEU A 151 -4.02 -0.67 2.42
C LEU A 151 -4.07 -1.32 1.03
N GLY A 152 -4.45 -0.58 -0.01
CA GLY A 152 -4.79 -1.15 -1.32
C GLY A 152 -3.56 -1.47 -2.16
N GLY A 153 -2.58 -0.57 -2.17
CA GLY A 153 -1.33 -0.73 -2.93
C GLY A 153 -0.46 -1.83 -2.35
N SER A 154 -0.09 -1.72 -1.08
CA SER A 154 0.80 -2.70 -0.44
C SER A 154 0.16 -4.09 -0.35
N LEU A 155 -1.14 -4.20 -0.07
CA LEU A 155 -1.83 -5.49 -0.12
C LEU A 155 -1.80 -6.09 -1.53
N ALA A 156 -2.00 -5.27 -2.57
CA ALA A 156 -1.89 -5.73 -3.94
C ALA A 156 -0.50 -6.29 -4.23
N SER A 157 0.58 -5.61 -3.80
CA SER A 157 1.95 -6.11 -3.95
C SER A 157 2.20 -7.41 -3.18
N LEU A 158 1.69 -7.53 -1.95
CA LEU A 158 1.80 -8.78 -1.17
C LEU A 158 1.06 -9.96 -1.84
N LEU A 159 -0.12 -9.71 -2.42
CA LEU A 159 -0.85 -10.72 -3.20
C LEU A 159 -0.10 -11.04 -4.50
N GLY A 160 0.47 -10.04 -5.18
CA GLY A 160 1.34 -10.20 -6.34
C GLY A 160 2.57 -11.07 -6.07
N ALA A 161 3.19 -10.89 -4.90
CA ALA A 161 4.30 -11.72 -4.45
C ALA A 161 3.86 -13.17 -4.20
N THR A 162 2.67 -13.36 -3.61
CA THR A 162 2.14 -14.68 -3.25
C THR A 162 1.71 -15.48 -4.48
N PHE A 163 1.02 -14.84 -5.43
CA PHE A 163 0.39 -15.51 -6.57
C PHE A 163 1.14 -15.32 -7.91
N GLY A 164 2.16 -14.46 -7.97
CA GLY A 164 2.91 -14.17 -9.19
C GLY A 164 2.11 -13.37 -10.25
N THR A 165 1.02 -12.71 -9.84
CA THR A 165 0.16 -11.93 -10.74
C THR A 165 0.74 -10.53 -10.99
N PRO A 166 0.58 -9.93 -12.18
CA PRO A 166 1.00 -8.56 -12.42
C PRO A 166 0.28 -7.56 -11.51
N VAL A 167 1.06 -6.65 -10.92
CA VAL A 167 0.57 -5.64 -9.98
C VAL A 167 1.10 -4.27 -10.35
N VAL A 168 0.20 -3.29 -10.35
CA VAL A 168 0.58 -1.87 -10.44
C VAL A 168 -0.03 -1.11 -9.27
N THR A 169 0.84 -0.48 -8.48
CA THR A 169 0.43 0.30 -7.31
C THR A 169 0.74 1.78 -7.50
N PHE A 170 -0.07 2.64 -6.91
CA PHE A 170 0.14 4.10 -6.94
C PHE A 170 0.29 4.64 -5.52
N GLU A 171 1.38 5.38 -5.29
CA GLU A 171 1.75 5.99 -4.01
C GLU A 171 1.64 4.99 -2.84
N ALA A 172 1.99 3.73 -3.11
CA ALA A 172 2.05 2.70 -2.08
C ALA A 172 3.26 2.96 -1.17
N PRO A 173 3.12 2.73 0.14
CA PRO A 173 4.23 2.73 1.09
C PRO A 173 4.98 1.40 1.05
N GLY A 174 6.24 1.45 1.49
CA GLY A 174 7.14 0.30 1.47
C GLY A 174 6.63 -0.88 2.30
N GLU A 175 6.38 -2.00 1.63
CA GLU A 175 5.81 -3.23 2.19
C GLU A 175 6.79 -4.41 2.27
N ASN A 176 8.05 -4.23 1.89
CA ASN A 176 9.07 -5.29 1.90
C ASN A 176 9.26 -5.89 3.31
N LEU A 177 9.26 -5.06 4.36
CA LEU A 177 9.35 -5.54 5.74
C LEU A 177 8.15 -6.43 6.11
N ALA A 178 6.94 -6.07 5.70
CA ALA A 178 5.74 -6.86 5.93
C ALA A 178 5.81 -8.20 5.18
N ALA A 179 6.27 -8.20 3.92
CA ALA A 179 6.46 -9.41 3.12
C ALA A 179 7.44 -10.39 3.80
N ARG A 180 8.55 -9.88 4.34
CA ARG A 180 9.54 -10.68 5.08
C ARG A 180 8.95 -11.28 6.37
N ARG A 181 8.18 -10.49 7.13
CA ARG A 181 7.52 -10.94 8.37
C ARG A 181 6.42 -11.99 8.13
N LEU A 182 5.73 -11.89 7.01
CA LEU A 182 4.74 -12.88 6.57
C LEU A 182 5.37 -14.11 5.91
N HIS A 183 6.70 -14.18 5.83
CA HIS A 183 7.44 -15.26 5.17
C HIS A 183 6.96 -15.52 3.74
N LEU A 184 6.62 -14.46 3.01
CA LEU A 184 6.14 -14.60 1.63
C LEU A 184 7.24 -15.14 0.73
N PRO A 185 6.89 -15.93 -0.31
CA PRO A 185 7.86 -16.39 -1.28
C PRO A 185 8.55 -15.17 -1.91
N SER A 186 9.87 -15.19 -1.91
CA SER A 186 10.71 -14.21 -2.60
C SER A 186 11.18 -14.83 -3.91
N PRO A 187 10.41 -14.72 -5.01
CA PRO A 187 10.80 -15.29 -6.29
C PRO A 187 12.07 -14.62 -6.83
N PRO A 188 12.84 -15.31 -7.68
CA PRO A 188 14.09 -14.77 -8.25
C PRO A 188 13.88 -13.53 -9.13
N SER A 189 12.64 -13.24 -9.52
CA SER A 189 12.26 -12.01 -10.21
C SER A 189 10.92 -11.52 -9.68
N MET A 190 10.88 -10.25 -9.28
CA MET A 190 9.68 -9.51 -8.85
C MET A 190 9.29 -8.44 -9.88
N GLN A 191 9.68 -8.63 -11.14
CA GLN A 191 9.45 -7.66 -12.22
C GLN A 191 7.97 -7.41 -12.51
N HIS A 192 7.08 -8.33 -12.12
CA HIS A 192 5.63 -8.21 -12.28
C HIS A 192 4.99 -7.23 -11.30
N ILE A 193 5.73 -6.75 -10.29
CA ILE A 193 5.25 -5.75 -9.32
C ILE A 193 5.89 -4.41 -9.65
N THR A 194 5.05 -3.42 -9.97
CA THR A 194 5.48 -2.04 -10.27
C THR A 194 4.82 -1.05 -9.32
N HIS A 195 5.65 -0.27 -8.65
CA HIS A 195 5.24 0.81 -7.75
C HIS A 195 5.43 2.15 -8.43
N VAL A 196 4.34 2.88 -8.66
CA VAL A 196 4.38 4.23 -9.21
C VAL A 196 4.28 5.22 -8.05
N LEU A 197 5.33 6.02 -7.84
CA LEU A 197 5.37 7.00 -6.75
C LEU A 197 6.01 8.32 -7.18
N HIS A 198 5.76 9.37 -6.42
CA HIS A 198 6.38 10.68 -6.62
C HIS A 198 7.12 11.20 -5.39
N THR A 199 8.23 11.93 -5.61
CA THR A 199 9.12 12.40 -4.53
C THR A 199 8.46 13.38 -3.55
N ALA A 200 7.39 14.07 -3.94
CA ALA A 200 6.66 14.98 -3.06
C ALA A 200 5.67 14.29 -2.12
N ASP A 201 5.51 12.96 -2.20
CA ASP A 201 4.63 12.20 -1.32
C ASP A 201 5.42 11.73 -0.10
N PRO A 202 5.14 12.25 1.11
CA PRO A 202 5.83 11.81 2.31
C PRO A 202 5.49 10.37 2.71
N ILE A 203 4.36 9.82 2.24
CA ILE A 203 3.91 8.48 2.56
C ILE A 203 4.69 7.43 1.77
N ALA A 204 4.67 7.48 0.44
CA ALA A 204 5.39 6.54 -0.41
C ALA A 204 6.90 6.60 -0.16
N MET A 205 7.43 7.80 0.12
CA MET A 205 8.84 7.99 0.46
C MET A 205 9.21 7.56 1.90
N GLY A 206 8.24 7.20 2.75
CA GLY A 206 8.46 6.81 4.14
C GLY A 206 9.05 7.92 5.04
N THR A 207 8.77 9.19 4.72
CA THR A 207 9.25 10.36 5.47
C THR A 207 8.21 10.92 6.45
N CYS A 208 7.01 10.34 6.47
CA CYS A 208 5.90 10.75 7.33
C CYS A 208 5.96 10.16 8.76
N ASN A 209 7.11 10.28 9.43
CA ASN A 209 7.42 9.59 10.68
C ASN A 209 7.56 10.51 11.93
N GLY A 210 7.62 11.83 11.74
CA GLY A 210 7.80 12.78 12.85
C GLY A 210 6.56 12.95 13.72
N VAL A 211 6.73 13.26 15.01
CA VAL A 211 5.61 13.49 15.96
C VAL A 211 4.68 14.65 15.58
N SER A 212 5.19 15.62 14.80
CA SER A 212 4.45 16.74 14.23
C SER A 212 4.00 16.51 12.78
N SER A 213 4.26 15.32 12.20
CA SER A 213 3.86 15.01 10.83
C SER A 213 2.36 14.78 10.71
N GLY A 214 1.82 14.98 9.51
CA GLY A 214 0.40 14.76 9.22
C GLY A 214 -0.06 13.31 9.50
N CYS A 215 0.81 12.32 9.24
CA CYS A 215 0.51 10.91 9.55
C CYS A 215 0.43 10.68 11.05
N ALA A 216 1.38 11.23 11.81
CA ALA A 216 1.36 11.13 13.26
C ALA A 216 0.11 11.78 13.87
N ILE A 217 -0.27 12.97 13.40
CA ILE A 217 -1.50 13.64 13.85
C ILE A 217 -2.75 12.81 13.46
N GLY A 218 -2.73 12.15 12.30
CA GLY A 218 -3.76 11.21 11.86
C GLY A 218 -3.78 9.88 12.65
N GLY A 219 -2.76 9.62 13.47
CA GLY A 219 -2.58 8.39 14.23
C GLY A 219 -2.07 7.20 13.39
N TYR A 220 -1.39 7.48 12.29
CA TYR A 220 -0.74 6.51 11.42
C TYR A 220 0.76 6.46 11.69
N ALA A 221 1.27 5.28 12.03
CA ALA A 221 2.66 5.02 12.34
C ALA A 221 3.37 4.39 11.13
N MET A 222 3.90 5.26 10.28
CA MET A 222 4.45 4.89 8.97
C MET A 222 5.96 5.06 8.97
N GLU A 223 6.67 3.97 9.24
CA GLU A 223 8.12 3.97 9.42
C GLU A 223 8.86 3.21 8.30
N THR A 224 8.16 2.36 7.55
CA THR A 224 8.73 1.62 6.42
C THR A 224 8.79 2.48 5.15
N ARG A 225 9.76 2.17 4.29
CA ARG A 225 10.04 2.85 3.02
C ARG A 225 10.47 1.91 1.89
N CYS A 226 10.81 0.66 2.19
CA CYS A 226 11.32 -0.27 1.18
C CYS A 226 10.18 -1.00 0.46
N HIS A 227 10.14 -0.89 -0.87
CA HIS A 227 9.13 -1.54 -1.70
C HIS A 227 9.55 -2.92 -2.18
N LEU A 228 8.58 -3.70 -2.65
CA LEU A 228 8.81 -5.02 -3.22
C LEU A 228 8.70 -4.97 -4.76
N GLY A 229 9.76 -5.32 -5.47
CA GLY A 229 9.78 -5.27 -6.95
C GLY A 229 10.32 -3.94 -7.48
N LYS A 230 9.75 -3.47 -8.60
CA LYS A 230 10.27 -2.31 -9.34
C LYS A 230 9.58 -1.02 -8.90
N VAL A 231 10.36 0.05 -8.76
CA VAL A 231 9.84 1.38 -8.44
C VAL A 231 10.01 2.30 -9.64
N LEU A 232 8.90 2.91 -10.05
CA LEU A 232 8.82 4.01 -11.00
C LEU A 232 8.69 5.31 -10.21
N ARG A 233 9.81 6.03 -10.05
CA ARG A 233 9.88 7.25 -9.23
C ARG A 233 9.85 8.52 -10.07
N TYR A 234 8.82 9.33 -9.88
CA TYR A 234 8.70 10.66 -10.48
C TYR A 234 9.31 11.73 -9.59
N ASP A 235 10.35 12.42 -10.08
CA ASP A 235 11.00 13.51 -9.33
C ASP A 235 10.25 14.84 -9.45
N THR A 236 9.13 14.95 -8.72
CA THR A 236 8.32 16.17 -8.64
C THR A 236 8.96 17.30 -7.83
N VAL A 237 9.80 16.98 -6.84
CA VAL A 237 10.40 17.99 -5.97
C VAL A 237 11.43 18.79 -6.74
N SER A 238 12.38 18.12 -7.41
CA SER A 238 13.45 18.81 -8.13
C SER A 238 12.97 19.37 -9.47
N LYS A 239 12.16 18.62 -10.23
CA LYS A 239 11.75 19.05 -11.59
C LYS A 239 10.56 20.01 -11.58
N LEU A 240 9.59 19.84 -10.68
CA LEU A 240 8.36 20.64 -10.64
C LEU A 240 8.31 21.62 -9.46
N GLY A 241 9.34 21.64 -8.60
CA GLY A 241 9.39 22.52 -7.43
C GLY A 241 8.31 22.20 -6.38
N TRP A 242 7.79 20.97 -6.38
CA TRP A 242 6.73 20.59 -5.45
C TRP A 242 7.27 20.50 -4.02
N ALA A 243 6.67 21.26 -3.12
CA ALA A 243 6.85 21.02 -1.69
C ALA A 243 6.35 19.61 -1.31
N VAL A 244 7.10 18.92 -0.44
CA VAL A 244 6.69 17.64 0.15
C VAL A 244 5.47 17.89 1.03
N ASP A 245 4.33 17.32 0.65
CA ASP A 245 3.06 17.57 1.32
C ASP A 245 2.16 16.34 1.20
N ILE A 246 1.62 15.92 2.35
CA ILE A 246 0.70 14.80 2.43
C ILE A 246 -0.58 15.00 1.60
N ARG A 247 -0.96 16.24 1.32
CA ARG A 247 -2.11 16.55 0.44
C ARG A 247 -1.88 16.11 -1.00
N LYS A 248 -0.61 16.01 -1.44
CA LYS A 248 -0.25 15.59 -2.80
C LYS A 248 -0.32 14.08 -3.00
N HIS A 249 -0.40 13.32 -1.91
CA HIS A 249 -0.67 11.87 -1.93
C HIS A 249 -2.02 11.50 -2.61
N GLY A 250 -2.91 12.48 -2.84
CA GLY A 250 -4.17 12.33 -3.57
C GLY A 250 -4.00 11.70 -4.96
N ILE A 251 -4.74 10.64 -5.32
CA ILE A 251 -4.66 10.06 -6.68
C ILE A 251 -5.12 11.03 -7.75
N LYS A 252 -6.04 11.95 -7.41
CA LYS A 252 -6.43 13.03 -8.31
C LYS A 252 -5.22 13.89 -8.66
N VAL A 253 -4.32 14.18 -7.72
CA VAL A 253 -3.05 14.88 -7.99
C VAL A 253 -2.15 14.03 -8.89
N VAL A 254 -2.07 12.71 -8.65
CA VAL A 254 -1.31 11.80 -9.53
C VAL A 254 -1.88 11.77 -10.95
N ILE A 255 -3.21 11.69 -11.12
CA ILE A 255 -3.85 11.63 -12.43
C ILE A 255 -3.77 12.99 -13.13
N ASP A 256 -4.20 14.04 -12.45
CA ASP A 256 -4.50 15.35 -13.02
C ASP A 256 -3.30 16.29 -13.01
N ASP A 257 -2.30 16.08 -12.13
CA ASP A 257 -1.11 16.95 -12.02
C ASP A 257 0.22 16.25 -12.31
N LEU A 258 0.32 14.92 -12.15
CA LEU A 258 1.55 14.15 -12.40
C LEU A 258 1.52 13.50 -13.79
N LEU A 259 0.54 12.63 -14.05
CA LEU A 259 0.44 11.82 -15.26
C LEU A 259 -0.15 12.58 -16.46
N SER A 260 -0.85 13.68 -16.21
CA SER A 260 -1.36 14.60 -17.23
C SER A 260 -0.26 15.49 -17.82
N LYS A 261 0.82 15.73 -17.06
CA LYS A 261 1.91 16.62 -17.47
C LYS A 261 2.86 15.94 -18.43
N ASP A 262 3.40 16.74 -19.33
CA ASP A 262 4.52 16.31 -20.17
C ASP A 262 5.83 16.48 -19.39
N TRP A 263 6.51 15.36 -19.16
CA TRP A 263 7.79 15.31 -18.43
C TRP A 263 8.99 15.63 -19.32
N ASN A 264 8.75 15.86 -20.62
CA ASN A 264 9.75 16.18 -21.63
C ASN A 264 9.74 17.63 -22.09
N ALA A 265 9.04 18.53 -21.39
CA ALA A 265 9.20 19.95 -21.67
C ALA A 265 10.59 20.39 -21.19
N ASP A 266 11.62 20.09 -21.97
CA ASP A 266 12.88 20.83 -21.91
C ASP A 266 12.52 22.32 -22.09
N GLU A 267 13.21 23.19 -21.35
CA GLU A 267 12.99 24.65 -21.29
C GLU A 267 13.17 25.37 -22.65
N ASP A 268 13.34 24.64 -23.75
CA ASP A 268 13.67 25.17 -25.06
C ASP A 268 12.85 24.48 -26.18
N GLY A 269 11.53 24.73 -26.18
CA GLY A 269 10.65 24.82 -27.36
C GLY A 269 10.71 23.77 -28.47
N SER A 270 11.34 22.61 -28.27
CA SER A 270 11.53 21.57 -29.28
C SER A 270 10.62 20.37 -28.98
N GLU A 271 9.90 19.90 -30.01
CA GLU A 271 8.91 18.83 -29.87
C GLU A 271 9.54 17.54 -29.31
N PRO A 272 9.01 16.98 -28.19
CA PRO A 272 9.53 15.73 -27.69
C PRO A 272 8.86 14.54 -28.39
N GLN A 273 9.64 13.80 -29.18
CA GLN A 273 9.30 12.44 -29.57
C GLN A 273 9.51 11.52 -28.36
N ASN A 274 8.42 10.93 -27.87
CA ASN A 274 8.31 9.96 -26.75
C ASN A 274 8.30 10.55 -25.33
N LYS A 275 7.12 10.60 -24.70
CA LYS A 275 6.91 10.80 -23.25
C LYS A 275 7.93 9.99 -22.44
N SER A 276 8.92 10.64 -21.80
CA SER A 276 9.88 9.91 -20.96
C SER A 276 9.19 9.53 -19.66
N VAL A 277 8.69 8.30 -19.63
CA VAL A 277 8.38 7.64 -18.38
C VAL A 277 9.73 7.39 -17.68
N PRO A 278 9.86 7.68 -16.36
CA PRO A 278 11.10 7.38 -15.63
C PRO A 278 11.52 5.91 -15.80
N ASP A 279 12.80 5.62 -15.61
CA ASP A 279 13.25 4.23 -15.63
C ASP A 279 12.72 3.46 -14.41
N LEU A 280 12.48 2.16 -14.61
CA LEU A 280 12.15 1.24 -13.53
C LEU A 280 13.42 0.91 -12.75
N VAL A 281 13.44 1.25 -11.47
CA VAL A 281 14.60 1.06 -10.59
C VAL A 281 14.32 -0.03 -9.56
N ASP A 282 15.31 -0.88 -9.29
CA ASP A 282 15.28 -1.78 -8.14
C ASP A 282 15.75 -1.03 -6.88
N GLU A 283 15.01 -1.18 -5.79
CA GLU A 283 15.46 -0.72 -4.47
C GLU A 283 16.37 -1.77 -3.82
N GLU A 284 17.62 -1.86 -4.31
CA GLU A 284 18.65 -2.73 -3.72
C GLU A 284 19.09 -2.22 -2.34
N ASP A 285 19.33 -3.14 -1.40
CA ASP A 285 19.83 -2.87 -0.03
C ASP A 285 19.02 -1.87 0.80
N CYS A 286 17.73 -1.74 0.53
CA CYS A 286 16.85 -0.90 1.34
C CYS A 286 16.66 -1.52 2.74
N MET A 287 17.02 -0.76 3.77
CA MET A 287 16.83 -1.12 5.18
C MET A 287 15.75 -0.25 5.82
N ASP A 288 14.71 -0.93 6.31
CA ASP A 288 13.69 -0.37 7.18
C ASP A 288 14.10 -0.50 8.65
N CYS A 289 13.57 0.39 9.50
CA CYS A 289 13.62 0.22 10.96
C CYS A 289 15.02 0.07 11.58
N PHE A 290 16.04 0.71 11.00
CA PHE A 290 17.45 0.60 11.45
C PHE A 290 17.69 0.92 12.94
N LYS A 291 16.78 1.66 13.58
CA LYS A 291 16.86 1.99 15.00
C LYS A 291 16.43 0.84 15.91
N TRP A 292 15.66 -0.11 15.39
CA TRP A 292 15.03 -1.18 16.15
C TRP A 292 15.88 -2.44 16.13
N GLU A 293 16.04 -3.06 17.29
CA GLU A 293 16.66 -4.37 17.47
C GLU A 293 15.57 -5.43 17.55
N PHE A 294 15.56 -6.34 16.57
CA PHE A 294 14.61 -7.44 16.49
C PHE A 294 15.25 -8.73 17.02
N GLY A 295 14.54 -9.42 17.93
CA GLY A 295 15.03 -10.66 18.54
C GLY A 295 13.92 -11.42 19.25
N ASN A 296 14.25 -12.60 19.77
CA ASN A 296 13.33 -13.42 20.56
C ASN A 296 13.50 -13.06 22.03
N PHE A 297 12.83 -11.99 22.44
CA PHE A 297 12.94 -11.44 23.78
C PHE A 297 11.90 -12.03 24.73
N LYS A 298 10.74 -12.48 24.21
CA LYS A 298 9.69 -13.14 25.01
C LYS A 298 10.09 -14.56 25.44
N ASP A 299 10.73 -15.34 24.58
CA ASP A 299 11.15 -16.72 24.91
C ASP A 299 12.29 -16.78 25.94
N SER A 300 12.99 -15.66 26.16
CA SER A 300 14.02 -15.56 27.22
C SER A 300 13.42 -15.46 28.64
N SER A 301 12.14 -15.06 28.75
CA SER A 301 11.48 -14.82 30.04
C SER A 301 10.84 -16.07 30.66
N THR A 302 10.76 -17.17 29.91
CA THR A 302 10.25 -18.47 30.39
C THR A 302 11.36 -19.47 30.76
N ALA A 303 12.64 -19.12 30.56
CA ALA A 303 13.78 -19.96 30.92
C ALA A 303 14.39 -19.69 32.31
N SER A 304 13.89 -18.73 33.09
CA SER A 304 14.45 -18.39 34.42
C SER A 304 13.56 -18.68 35.63
N CYS A 305 12.45 -19.42 35.45
CA CYS A 305 11.63 -19.85 36.59
C CYS A 305 11.42 -21.37 36.59
N GLY A 306 12.23 -22.07 37.39
CA GLY A 306 11.86 -23.37 37.92
C GLY A 306 12.90 -24.48 37.79
N SER A 307 14.02 -24.38 38.52
CA SER A 307 14.77 -25.55 39.03
C SER A 307 15.67 -25.12 40.19
N SER A 308 15.03 -24.62 41.25
CA SER A 308 15.59 -24.60 42.60
C SER A 308 14.47 -24.99 43.55
N MET A 309 14.34 -26.30 43.79
CA MET A 309 13.92 -26.94 45.04
C MET A 309 14.10 -28.44 44.90
#